data_AF-A3ZP33-F1
#
_entry.id   AF-A3ZP33-F1
#
_cell.length_a   1.000
_cell.length_b   1.000
_cell.length_c   1.000
_cell.angle_alpha   90.00
_cell.angle_beta   90.00
_cell.angle_gamma   90.00
#
_symmetry.space_group_name_H-M   'P 1'
#
loop_
_entity.id
_entity.type
_entity.pdbx_description
1 polymer ?
#
loop_
_entity_poly.entity_id
_entity_poly.type
_entity_poly.pdbx_seq_one_letter_code
_entity_poly.pdbx_strand_id
1 'polypeptide(L)'
;MQYKTIVMEMLEFRPGIKEHLPIEENPLETLDRLATELKTLHETYKEQLARTRTDSHPVLISSEALEMALQELEDRLLPASSADEPEALSLDRAMAFIRRHTLKK
;
A
#
# COMPACT_ATOMS: atom_id res chain seq x y z
N MET A 1 11.64 -2.04 -16.74
CA MET A 1 12.63 -1.21 -16.04
C MET A 1 11.98 -0.04 -15.27
N GLN A 2 11.03 0.72 -15.83
CA GLN A 2 10.42 1.88 -15.12
C GLN A 2 9.62 1.51 -13.86
N TYR A 3 8.85 0.41 -13.87
CA TYR A 3 8.01 0.03 -12.73
C TYR A 3 8.78 -0.23 -11.43
N LYS A 4 10.01 -0.76 -11.52
CA LYS A 4 10.86 -0.98 -10.33
C LYS A 4 11.24 0.35 -9.66
N THR A 5 11.60 1.35 -10.46
CA THR A 5 11.93 2.68 -9.96
C THR A 5 10.72 3.33 -9.31
N ILE A 6 9.56 3.25 -9.95
CA ILE A 6 8.31 3.81 -9.40
C ILE A 6 7.95 3.17 -8.06
N VAL A 7 8.02 1.83 -7.96
CA VAL A 7 7.78 1.12 -6.70
C VAL A 7 8.82 1.49 -5.65
N MET A 8 10.09 1.62 -6.03
CA MET A 8 11.15 2.02 -5.10
C MET A 8 10.89 3.43 -4.54
N GLU A 9 10.56 4.40 -5.39
CA GLU A 9 10.21 5.76 -4.98
C GLU A 9 8.97 5.75 -4.07
N MET A 10 7.93 5.00 -4.41
CA MET A 10 6.74 4.82 -3.57
C MET A 10 7.10 4.32 -2.16
N LEU A 11 7.97 3.31 -2.07
CA LEU A 11 8.47 2.77 -0.80
C LEU A 11 9.38 3.76 -0.05
N GLU A 12 10.09 4.66 -0.75
CA GLU A 12 10.88 5.72 -0.13
C GLU A 12 10.01 6.85 0.44
N PHE A 13 8.97 7.26 -0.27
CA PHE A 13 8.05 8.32 0.17
C PHE A 13 7.07 7.87 1.27
N ARG A 14 6.80 6.56 1.39
CA ARG A 14 5.86 6.02 2.40
C ARG A 14 6.53 4.93 3.27
N PRO A 15 7.26 5.32 4.33
CA PRO A 15 7.94 4.35 5.20
C PRO A 15 6.99 3.35 5.87
N GLY A 16 5.74 3.72 6.12
CA GLY A 16 4.74 2.80 6.69
C GLY A 16 4.47 1.56 5.82
N ILE A 17 4.63 1.67 4.49
CA ILE A 17 4.50 0.50 3.60
C ILE A 17 5.65 -0.50 3.83
N LYS A 18 6.87 0.00 4.08
CA LYS A 18 8.04 -0.86 4.36
C LYS A 18 7.88 -1.65 5.65
N GLU A 19 7.19 -1.09 6.64
CA GLU A 19 6.94 -1.75 7.94
C GLU A 19 5.96 -2.92 7.83
N HIS A 20 5.11 -2.93 6.79
CA HIS A 20 4.17 -4.01 6.50
C HIS A 20 4.72 -5.07 5.55
N LEU A 21 5.90 -4.85 4.96
CA LEU A 21 6.57 -5.87 4.17
C LEU A 21 7.15 -6.94 5.11
N PRO A 22 6.91 -8.24 4.86
CA PRO A 22 7.40 -9.29 5.72
C PRO A 22 8.94 -9.29 5.73
N ILE A 23 9.50 -9.26 6.94
CA ILE A 23 10.95 -9.14 7.21
C ILE A 23 11.75 -10.32 6.64
N GLU A 24 11.08 -11.45 6.34
CA GLU A 24 11.69 -12.67 5.81
C GLU A 24 11.85 -12.68 4.28
N GLU A 25 11.20 -11.79 3.53
CA GLU A 25 11.36 -11.75 2.07
C GLU A 25 12.62 -10.98 1.64
N ASN A 26 13.34 -11.49 0.65
CA ASN A 26 14.47 -10.78 0.05
C ASN A 26 13.95 -9.46 -0.55
N PRO A 27 14.52 -8.30 -0.17
CA PRO A 27 14.00 -7.00 -0.61
C PRO A 27 14.03 -6.82 -2.13
N LEU A 28 14.99 -7.46 -2.81
CA LEU A 28 15.06 -7.44 -4.27
C LEU A 28 13.95 -8.25 -4.93
N GLU A 29 13.65 -9.44 -4.39
CA GLU A 29 12.54 -10.28 -4.90
C GLU A 29 11.18 -9.64 -4.63
N THR A 30 11.03 -9.00 -3.47
CA THR A 30 9.83 -8.21 -3.14
C THR A 30 9.65 -7.07 -4.13
N LEU A 31 10.71 -6.30 -4.41
CA LEU A 31 10.66 -5.21 -5.39
C LEU A 31 10.32 -5.71 -6.80
N ASP A 32 10.89 -6.84 -7.21
CA ASP A 32 10.59 -7.50 -8.49
C ASP A 32 9.12 -7.95 -8.60
N ARG A 33 8.59 -8.53 -7.52
CA ARG A 33 7.19 -8.93 -7.42
C ARG A 33 6.26 -7.72 -7.53
N LEU A 34 6.49 -6.69 -6.72
CA LEU A 34 5.69 -5.46 -6.72
C LEU A 34 5.75 -4.74 -8.07
N ALA A 35 6.91 -4.68 -8.71
CA ALA A 35 7.03 -4.07 -10.04
C ALA A 35 6.28 -4.85 -11.13
N THR A 36 6.23 -6.19 -10.99
CA THR A 36 5.47 -7.05 -11.90
C THR A 36 3.97 -6.85 -11.69
N GLU A 37 3.54 -6.79 -10.43
CA GLU A 37 2.14 -6.54 -10.06
C GLU A 37 1.66 -5.15 -10.50
N LEU A 38 2.46 -4.11 -10.27
CA LEU A 38 2.19 -2.76 -10.75
C LEU A 38 2.01 -2.73 -12.27
N LYS A 39 2.88 -3.43 -13.01
CA LYS A 39 2.78 -3.53 -14.47
C LYS A 39 1.46 -4.19 -14.89
N THR A 40 1.09 -5.30 -14.27
CA THR A 40 -0.15 -6.02 -14.59
C THR A 40 -1.39 -5.17 -14.31
N LEU A 41 -1.42 -4.47 -13.17
CA LEU A 41 -2.50 -3.55 -12.83
C LEU A 41 -2.58 -2.38 -13.84
N HIS A 42 -1.44 -1.76 -14.17
CA HIS A 42 -1.39 -0.67 -15.14
C HIS A 42 -1.89 -1.12 -16.52
N GLU A 43 -1.47 -2.28 -17.02
CA GLU A 43 -1.96 -2.81 -18.30
C GLU A 43 -3.47 -3.08 -18.25
N THR A 44 -3.96 -3.64 -17.14
CA THR A 44 -5.39 -3.91 -16.93
C THR A 44 -6.22 -2.63 -16.95
N TYR A 45 -5.85 -1.61 -16.17
CA TYR A 45 -6.56 -0.34 -16.15
C TYR A 45 -6.46 0.41 -17.48
N LYS A 46 -5.31 0.33 -18.17
CA LYS A 46 -5.13 0.93 -19.49
C LYS A 46 -6.10 0.33 -20.51
N GLU A 47 -6.27 -0.99 -20.50
CA GLU A 47 -7.24 -1.67 -21.37
C GLU A 47 -8.68 -1.31 -21.01
N GLN A 48 -9.01 -1.23 -19.72
CA GLN A 48 -10.35 -0.82 -19.26
C GLN A 48 -10.68 0.61 -19.69
N LEU A 49 -9.77 1.56 -19.45
CA LEU A 49 -9.93 2.96 -19.85
C LEU A 49 -10.00 3.13 -21.37
N ALA A 50 -9.19 2.40 -22.13
CA ALA A 50 -9.26 2.44 -23.59
C ALA A 50 -10.62 1.95 -24.13
N ARG A 51 -11.27 1.01 -23.44
CA ARG A 51 -12.61 0.52 -23.79
C ARG A 51 -13.72 1.49 -23.39
N THR A 52 -13.59 2.17 -22.25
CA THR A 52 -14.62 3.09 -21.75
C THR A 52 -14.51 4.50 -22.32
N ARG A 53 -13.31 4.93 -22.73
CA ARG A 53 -13.01 6.29 -23.20
C ARG A 53 -12.32 6.26 -24.57
N THR A 54 -13.08 5.88 -25.60
CA THR A 54 -12.56 5.69 -26.97
C THR A 54 -11.99 6.97 -27.59
N ASP A 55 -12.44 8.16 -27.15
CA ASP A 55 -11.98 9.46 -27.66
C ASP A 55 -10.83 10.09 -26.86
N SER A 56 -10.36 9.44 -25.79
CA SER A 56 -9.31 9.98 -24.94
C SER A 56 -7.91 9.74 -25.51
N HIS A 57 -7.02 10.71 -25.32
CA HIS A 57 -5.64 10.58 -25.76
C HIS A 57 -4.93 9.43 -25.02
N PRO A 58 -4.16 8.59 -25.74
CA PRO A 58 -3.50 7.41 -25.15
C PRO A 58 -2.52 7.74 -24.02
N VAL A 59 -1.93 8.95 -24.03
CA VAL A 59 -1.06 9.43 -22.96
C VAL A 59 -1.85 9.64 -21.67
N LEU A 60 -3.02 10.28 -21.75
CA LEU A 60 -3.89 10.50 -20.59
C LEU A 60 -4.38 9.17 -20.01
N ILE A 61 -4.79 8.25 -20.89
CA ILE A 61 -5.21 6.90 -20.50
C ILE A 61 -4.08 6.17 -19.77
N SER A 62 -2.84 6.27 -20.25
CA SER A 62 -1.71 5.61 -19.60
C SER A 62 -1.35 6.25 -18.26
N SER A 63 -1.40 7.58 -18.15
CA SER A 63 -1.16 8.28 -16.88
C SER A 63 -2.23 7.94 -15.84
N GLU A 64 -3.51 8.01 -16.21
CA GLU A 64 -4.63 7.70 -15.33
C GLU A 64 -4.61 6.22 -14.90
N ALA A 65 -4.31 5.31 -15.82
CA ALA A 65 -4.16 3.89 -15.51
C ALA A 65 -3.00 3.61 -14.55
N LEU A 66 -1.89 4.36 -14.65
CA LEU A 66 -0.76 4.23 -13.73
C LEU A 66 -1.11 4.74 -12.33
N GLU A 67 -1.81 5.86 -12.22
CA GLU A 67 -2.29 6.40 -10.93
C GLU A 67 -3.22 5.41 -10.24
N MET A 68 -4.19 4.84 -10.96
CA MET A 68 -5.08 3.80 -10.41
C MET A 68 -4.33 2.54 -9.98
N ALA A 69 -3.36 2.09 -10.79
CA ALA A 69 -2.55 0.92 -10.47
C ALA A 69 -1.68 1.14 -9.22
N LEU A 70 -1.14 2.35 -9.02
CA LEU A 70 -0.39 2.70 -7.83
C LEU A 70 -1.28 2.73 -6.60
N GLN A 71 -2.47 3.34 -6.69
CA GLN A 71 -3.39 3.38 -5.58
C GLN A 71 -3.84 1.98 -5.15
N GLU A 72 -4.22 1.13 -6.10
CA GLU A 72 -4.60 -0.26 -5.81
C GLU A 72 -3.43 -1.06 -5.20
N LEU A 73 -2.20 -0.84 -5.67
CA LEU A 73 -1.03 -1.49 -5.09
C LEU A 73 -0.76 -0.99 -3.66
N GLU A 74 -0.89 0.31 -3.41
CA GLU A 74 -0.77 0.90 -2.07
C GLU A 74 -1.85 0.36 -1.13
N ASP A 75 -3.11 0.29 -1.57
CA ASP A 75 -4.26 -0.23 -0.80
C ASP A 75 -4.13 -1.72 -0.45
N ARG A 76 -3.36 -2.48 -1.24
CA ARG A 76 -3.08 -3.90 -0.98
C ARG A 76 -1.90 -4.13 -0.06
N LEU A 77 -0.94 -3.19 -0.03
CA LEU A 77 0.24 -3.26 0.81
C LEU A 77 0.02 -2.65 2.20
N LEU A 78 -0.79 -1.59 2.26
CA LEU A 78 -1.33 -1.10 3.51
C LEU A 78 -2.53 -1.98 3.83
N PRO A 79 -2.54 -2.77 4.91
CA PRO A 79 -3.79 -3.39 5.33
C PRO A 79 -4.78 -2.24 5.50
N ALA A 80 -5.85 -2.23 4.68
CA ALA A 80 -6.83 -1.16 4.60
C ALA A 80 -6.94 -0.54 5.98
N SER A 81 -6.46 0.72 6.11
CA SER A 81 -6.43 1.46 7.38
C SER A 81 -7.72 1.13 8.08
N SER A 82 -7.63 0.21 9.04
CA SER A 82 -8.79 -0.52 9.52
C SER A 82 -9.49 0.49 10.34
N ALA A 83 -10.41 1.26 9.72
CA ALA A 83 -11.13 2.38 10.27
C ALA A 83 -10.67 2.62 11.71
N ASP A 84 -9.51 3.27 11.87
CA ASP A 84 -8.96 3.50 13.20
C ASP A 84 -9.82 4.66 13.72
N GLU A 85 -11.03 4.31 14.13
CA GLU A 85 -11.65 4.93 15.27
C GLU A 85 -10.58 4.90 16.36
N PRO A 86 -10.05 6.05 16.78
CA PRO A 86 -9.13 6.09 17.90
C PRO A 86 -9.96 5.87 19.19
N GLU A 87 -10.45 4.66 19.44
CA GLU A 87 -11.25 4.35 20.63
C GLU A 87 -10.79 3.12 21.43
N ALA A 88 -9.54 2.67 21.32
CA ALA A 88 -9.10 1.52 22.13
C ALA A 88 -7.73 1.62 22.82
N LEU A 89 -7.13 2.81 22.89
CA LEU A 89 -6.13 3.13 23.92
C LEU A 89 -6.73 4.07 24.98
N SER A 90 -7.89 3.71 25.52
CA SER A 90 -8.43 4.40 26.69
C SER A 90 -7.45 4.27 27.86
N LEU A 91 -7.13 5.41 28.46
CA LEU A 91 -6.31 5.56 29.67
C LEU A 91 -6.77 4.59 30.80
N ASP A 92 -8.05 4.25 30.82
CA ASP A 92 -8.63 3.30 31.78
C ASP A 92 -8.02 1.89 31.64
N ARG A 93 -7.74 1.43 30.41
CA ARG A 93 -7.07 0.14 30.14
C ARG A 93 -5.60 0.16 30.53
N ALA A 94 -4.92 1.29 30.34
CA ALA A 94 -3.54 1.48 30.79
C ALA A 94 -3.44 1.52 32.33
N MET A 95 -4.37 2.20 33.00
CA MET A 95 -4.46 2.22 34.46
C MET A 95 -4.81 0.83 35.03
N ALA A 96 -5.71 0.09 34.39
CA ALA A 96 -6.04 -1.28 34.79
C ALA A 96 -4.82 -2.23 34.68
N PHE A 97 -3.98 -2.07 33.66
CA PHE A 97 -2.75 -2.83 33.50
C PHE A 97 -1.74 -2.55 34.62
N ILE A 98 -1.49 -1.27 34.92
CA ILE A 98 -0.57 -0.86 36.01
C ILE A 98 -1.08 -1.36 37.36
N ARG A 99 -2.39 -1.26 37.61
CA ARG A 99 -3.01 -1.69 38.88
C ARG A 99 -2.91 -3.20 39.10
N ARG A 100 -3.01 -4.02 38.05
CA ARG A 100 -2.81 -5.48 38.15
C ARG A 100 -1.35 -5.86 38.38
N HIS A 101 -0.41 -5.11 37.83
CA HIS A 101 1.03 -5.43 37.93
C HIS A 101 1.69 -4.93 39.22
N THR A 102 1.05 -3.96 39.91
CA THR A 102 1.54 -3.38 41.17
C THR A 102 0.93 -4.03 42.41
N LEU A 103 -0.10 -4.87 42.24
CA LEU A 103 -0.80 -5.58 43.32
C LEU A 103 -0.43 -7.07 43.38
N LYS A 104 0.86 -7.39 43.28
CA LYS A 104 1.40 -8.67 43.78
C LYS A 104 2.37 -8.37 44.91
N LYS A 105 1.84 -8.36 46.13
CA LYS A 105 2.59 -8.49 47.38
C LYS A 105 1.96 -9.59 48.21
#